data_AF-A0A6L7ITT2-F1
#
_entry.id   AF-A0A6L7ITT2-F1
#
_cell.length_a   1.000
_cell.length_b   1.000
_cell.length_c   1.000
_cell.angle_alpha   90.00
_cell.angle_beta   90.00
_cell.angle_gamma   90.00
#
_symmetry.space_group_name_H-M   'P 1'
#
loop_
_entity.id
_entity.type
_entity.pdbx_description
1 polymer ?
#
loop_
_entity_poly.entity_id
_entity_poly.type
_entity_poly.pdbx_seq_one_letter_code
_entity_poly.pdbx_strand_id
1 'polypeptide(L)'
;MGDTGSPCLEDELRGFAAVAEACARALVNEPSSDVVRDVRRVARALGMTRFDRVEPGAALRQRYYDRFFVSAGPLFAPLVESCVRGAQVQDGRRSFGVAGGPAADHALRCYRAVGFDYRALEGFAPAVAQLRPDSMACELAFMASLARCACEGGDDAAAARSVELLRRFAREHAGWFGAAAEVLRRVDDDFYAGVCALAAEAADVWAQ
;
A
#
# COMPACT_ATOMS: atom_id res chain seq x y z
N MET A 1 21.09 -3.04 31.94
CA MET A 1 21.45 -2.81 30.52
C MET A 1 20.58 -3.76 29.74
N GLY A 2 19.41 -3.26 29.31
CA GLY A 2 18.42 -4.10 28.64
C GLY A 2 18.94 -4.48 27.26
N ASP A 3 19.01 -5.77 26.99
CA ASP A 3 19.20 -6.30 25.66
C ASP A 3 18.01 -5.84 24.82
N THR A 4 18.16 -4.73 24.09
CA THR A 4 17.25 -4.37 23.01
C THR A 4 17.59 -5.30 21.86
N GLY A 5 17.22 -6.57 22.01
CA GLY A 5 17.39 -7.58 20.99
C GLY A 5 16.71 -7.10 19.72
N SER A 6 17.39 -7.21 18.59
CA SER A 6 16.76 -7.02 17.29
C SER A 6 15.45 -7.82 17.26
N PRO A 7 14.35 -7.24 16.76
CA PRO A 7 13.08 -7.96 16.66
C PRO A 7 13.32 -9.28 15.94
N CYS A 8 12.70 -10.36 16.43
CA CYS A 8 12.77 -11.62 15.70
C CYS A 8 12.02 -11.45 14.36
N LEU A 9 12.41 -12.22 13.34
CA LEU A 9 11.81 -12.13 12.00
C LEU A 9 10.27 -12.24 12.04
N GLU A 10 9.73 -13.01 12.98
CA GLU A 10 8.29 -13.14 13.17
C GLU A 10 7.61 -11.81 13.58
N ASP A 11 8.22 -11.06 14.48
CA ASP A 11 7.73 -9.74 14.90
C ASP A 11 7.79 -8.74 13.73
N GLU A 12 8.84 -8.78 12.92
CA GLU A 12 8.98 -7.96 11.71
C GLU A 12 7.87 -8.28 10.68
N LEU A 13 7.58 -9.56 10.47
CA LEU A 13 6.52 -10.02 9.56
C LEU A 13 5.13 -9.58 10.05
N ARG A 14 4.83 -9.78 11.35
CA ARG A 14 3.56 -9.35 11.96
C ARG A 14 3.40 -7.83 11.90
N GLY A 15 4.47 -7.09 12.20
CA GLY A 15 4.49 -5.63 12.12
C GLY A 15 4.24 -5.13 10.71
N PHE A 16 4.94 -5.70 9.72
CA PHE A 16 4.74 -5.35 8.32
C PHE A 16 3.33 -5.68 7.82
N ALA A 17 2.81 -6.87 8.12
CA ALA A 17 1.45 -7.27 7.74
C ALA A 17 0.41 -6.25 8.24
N ALA A 18 0.52 -5.85 9.52
CA ALA A 18 -0.38 -4.85 10.11
C ALA A 18 -0.30 -3.49 9.40
N VAL A 19 0.91 -3.01 9.08
CA VAL A 19 1.10 -1.74 8.36
C VAL A 19 0.52 -1.83 6.95
N ALA A 20 0.89 -2.87 6.20
CA ALA A 20 0.45 -3.05 4.82
C ALA A 20 -1.08 -3.21 4.71
N GLU A 21 -1.71 -3.94 5.63
CA GLU A 21 -3.17 -4.05 5.73
C GLU A 21 -3.84 -2.71 6.03
N ALA A 22 -3.35 -1.96 7.01
CA ALA A 22 -3.92 -0.65 7.36
C ALA A 22 -3.83 0.33 6.19
N CYS A 23 -2.69 0.34 5.49
CA CYS A 23 -2.50 1.14 4.29
C CYS A 23 -3.42 0.68 3.15
N ALA A 24 -3.45 -0.62 2.83
CA ALA A 24 -4.33 -1.16 1.80
C ALA A 24 -5.81 -0.82 2.09
N ARG A 25 -6.25 -1.02 3.33
CA ARG A 25 -7.60 -0.67 3.78
C ARG A 25 -7.91 0.80 3.58
N ALA A 26 -6.98 1.70 3.91
CA ALA A 26 -7.14 3.14 3.72
C ALA A 26 -7.21 3.58 2.26
N LEU A 27 -6.66 2.80 1.34
CA LEU A 27 -6.69 3.07 -0.09
C LEU A 27 -7.93 2.51 -0.80
N VAL A 28 -8.63 1.54 -0.21
CA VAL A 28 -9.84 0.91 -0.80
C VAL A 28 -11.14 1.25 -0.09
N ASN A 29 -11.10 1.96 1.03
CA ASN A 29 -12.27 2.37 1.79
C ASN A 29 -12.38 3.89 1.88
N GLU A 30 -13.62 4.38 1.95
CA GLU A 30 -13.85 5.73 2.44
C GLU A 30 -13.26 5.87 3.86
N PRO A 31 -12.69 7.05 4.22
CA PRO A 31 -11.95 7.26 5.46
C PRO A 31 -12.87 7.38 6.67
N SER A 32 -13.42 6.24 7.10
CA SER A 32 -14.19 6.13 8.34
C SER A 32 -13.29 6.29 9.57
N SER A 33 -13.91 6.46 10.74
CA SER A 33 -13.16 6.53 12.00
C SER A 33 -12.30 5.29 12.24
N ASP A 34 -12.74 4.11 11.79
CA ASP A 34 -11.97 2.87 11.92
C ASP A 34 -10.75 2.83 11.01
N VAL A 35 -10.93 3.23 9.74
CA VAL A 35 -9.82 3.30 8.78
C VAL A 35 -8.73 4.25 9.26
N VAL A 36 -9.12 5.45 9.70
CA VAL A 36 -8.17 6.44 10.23
C VAL A 36 -7.52 5.95 11.53
N ARG A 37 -8.29 5.32 12.42
CA ARG A 37 -7.78 4.74 13.67
C ARG A 37 -6.73 3.67 13.43
N ASP A 38 -6.93 2.79 12.46
CA ASP A 38 -5.99 1.71 12.15
C ASP A 38 -4.66 2.26 11.63
N VAL A 39 -4.70 3.21 10.68
CA VAL A 39 -3.50 3.90 10.19
C VAL A 39 -2.76 4.62 11.33
N ARG A 40 -3.48 5.35 12.19
CA ARG A 40 -2.87 5.98 13.37
C ARG A 40 -2.22 4.97 14.30
N ARG A 41 -2.86 3.82 14.54
CA ARG A 41 -2.36 2.79 15.45
C ARG A 41 -1.02 2.24 14.96
N VAL A 42 -0.94 1.84 13.70
CA VAL A 42 0.30 1.29 13.13
C VAL A 42 1.39 2.36 13.04
N ALA A 43 1.03 3.60 12.67
CA ALA A 43 1.98 4.70 12.61
C ALA A 43 2.56 5.04 13.99
N ARG A 44 1.73 5.07 15.04
CA ARG A 44 2.18 5.29 16.43
C ARG A 44 3.10 4.18 16.92
N ALA A 45 2.82 2.94 16.55
CA ALA A 45 3.69 1.81 16.89
C ALA A 45 5.10 1.97 16.27
N LEU A 46 5.20 2.68 15.15
CA LEU A 46 6.46 3.07 14.49
C LEU A 46 7.01 4.43 14.98
N GLY A 47 6.41 5.04 16.01
CA GLY A 47 6.84 6.34 16.53
C GLY A 47 6.42 7.55 15.69
N MET A 48 5.54 7.39 14.71
CA MET A 48 5.08 8.46 13.84
C MET A 48 3.81 9.13 14.40
N THR A 49 3.84 10.46 14.52
CA THR A 49 2.72 11.27 15.04
C THR A 49 1.92 12.01 13.96
N ARG A 50 2.34 11.90 12.69
CA ARG A 50 1.77 12.68 11.57
C ARG A 50 0.26 12.49 11.38
N PHE A 51 -0.28 11.35 11.80
CA PHE A 51 -1.71 11.02 11.65
C PHE A 51 -2.56 11.42 12.86
N ASP A 52 -1.95 11.93 13.94
CA ASP A 52 -2.63 12.15 15.22
C ASP A 52 -3.77 13.17 15.14
N ARG A 53 -3.67 14.14 14.24
CA ARG A 53 -4.64 15.24 14.08
C ARG A 53 -5.59 15.07 12.90
N VAL A 54 -5.57 13.91 12.24
CA VAL A 54 -6.38 13.68 11.03
C VAL A 54 -7.81 13.38 11.41
N GLU A 55 -8.73 14.33 11.32
CA GLU A 55 -10.14 14.06 11.70
C GLU A 55 -10.92 13.33 10.60
N PRO A 56 -11.58 12.18 10.89
CA PRO A 56 -12.51 11.57 9.96
C PRO A 56 -13.74 12.46 9.77
N GLY A 57 -14.27 12.51 8.55
CA GLY A 57 -15.45 13.35 8.26
C GLY A 57 -15.59 13.70 6.78
N ALA A 58 -16.51 14.63 6.50
CA ALA A 58 -16.83 15.03 5.14
C ALA A 58 -15.62 15.59 4.37
N ALA A 59 -14.75 16.37 5.03
CA ALA A 59 -13.57 16.94 4.39
C ALA A 59 -12.55 15.86 3.95
N LEU A 60 -12.25 14.89 4.82
CA LEU A 60 -11.33 13.79 4.48
C LEU A 60 -11.93 12.84 3.43
N ARG A 61 -13.25 12.65 3.48
CA ARG A 61 -13.99 11.89 2.46
C ARG A 61 -13.99 12.60 1.12
N GLN A 62 -14.18 13.91 1.07
CA GLN A 62 -14.02 14.66 -0.18
C GLN A 62 -12.59 14.51 -0.71
N ARG A 63 -11.59 14.58 0.17
CA ARG A 63 -10.19 14.37 -0.21
C ARG A 63 -9.95 12.98 -0.81
N TYR A 64 -10.60 11.95 -0.29
CA TYR A 64 -10.57 10.60 -0.86
C TYR A 64 -11.03 10.60 -2.33
N TYR A 65 -12.19 11.22 -2.59
CA TYR A 65 -12.74 11.34 -3.94
C TYR A 65 -11.82 12.14 -4.86
N ASP A 66 -11.31 13.27 -4.39
CA ASP A 66 -10.41 14.13 -5.17
C ASP A 66 -9.12 13.40 -5.56
N ARG A 67 -8.58 12.55 -4.66
CA ARG A 67 -7.35 11.76 -4.92
C ARG A 67 -7.58 10.61 -5.89
N PHE A 68 -8.70 9.90 -5.79
CA PHE A 68 -8.82 8.58 -6.44
C PHE A 68 -9.92 8.47 -7.50
N PHE A 69 -10.81 9.46 -7.62
CA PHE A 69 -11.98 9.38 -8.51
C PHE A 69 -12.16 10.61 -9.41
N VAL A 70 -11.74 11.80 -8.98
CA VAL A 70 -11.89 13.04 -9.77
C VAL A 70 -10.71 13.22 -10.72
N SER A 71 -10.67 12.43 -11.80
CA SER A 71 -9.50 12.36 -12.71
C SER A 71 -9.09 13.66 -13.41
N ALA A 72 -10.02 14.63 -13.54
CA ALA A 72 -9.74 15.96 -14.09
C ALA A 72 -9.16 16.94 -13.05
N GLY A 73 -9.19 16.59 -11.76
CA GLY A 73 -8.77 17.43 -10.66
C GLY A 73 -7.24 17.41 -10.44
N PRO A 74 -6.66 18.48 -9.88
CA PRO A 74 -5.21 18.56 -9.65
C PRO A 74 -4.70 17.60 -8.57
N LEU A 75 -5.59 17.13 -7.69
CA LEU A 75 -5.26 16.21 -6.61
C LEU A 75 -5.18 14.75 -7.05
N PHE A 76 -5.76 14.42 -8.20
CA PHE A 76 -5.90 13.05 -8.65
C PHE A 76 -4.54 12.38 -8.88
N ALA A 77 -4.43 11.15 -8.38
CA ALA A 77 -3.31 10.28 -8.63
C ALA A 77 -3.79 8.82 -8.70
N PRO A 78 -3.69 8.16 -9.86
CA PRO A 78 -3.97 6.73 -9.95
C PRO A 78 -2.84 5.96 -9.26
N LEU A 79 -3.14 5.38 -8.09
CA LEU A 79 -2.21 4.53 -7.36
C LEU A 79 -2.11 3.14 -8.00
N VAL A 80 -1.62 3.13 -9.24
CA VAL A 80 -1.41 1.96 -10.09
C VAL A 80 0.02 2.02 -10.64
N GLU A 81 0.77 0.93 -10.50
CA GLU A 81 2.21 0.89 -10.84
C GLU A 81 2.48 1.38 -12.26
N SER A 82 1.77 0.83 -13.25
CA SER A 82 1.99 1.19 -14.65
C SER A 82 1.69 2.66 -14.93
N CYS A 83 0.70 3.24 -14.23
CA CYS A 83 0.35 4.65 -14.35
C CYS A 83 1.42 5.57 -13.76
N VAL A 84 1.94 5.23 -12.57
CA VAL A 84 2.95 6.05 -11.88
C VAL A 84 4.30 5.93 -12.57
N ARG A 85 4.71 4.72 -12.96
CA ARG A 85 5.97 4.51 -13.71
C ARG A 85 5.94 5.15 -15.09
N GLY A 86 4.77 5.12 -15.74
CA GLY A 86 4.56 5.78 -17.03
C GLY A 86 4.28 7.28 -16.93
N ALA A 87 4.34 7.88 -15.74
CA ALA A 87 4.03 9.29 -15.57
C ALA A 87 5.09 10.17 -16.24
N GLN A 88 4.63 11.23 -16.90
CA GLN A 88 5.49 12.24 -17.51
C GLN A 88 5.17 13.63 -16.96
N VAL A 89 6.17 14.50 -16.95
CA VAL A 89 6.01 15.91 -16.61
C VAL A 89 6.38 16.73 -17.83
N GLN A 90 5.41 17.48 -18.36
CA GLN A 90 5.58 18.40 -19.48
C GLN A 90 5.00 19.75 -19.08
N ASP A 91 5.78 20.83 -19.21
CA ASP A 91 5.38 22.20 -18.84
C ASP A 91 4.82 22.33 -17.41
N GLY A 92 5.41 21.59 -16.47
CA GLY A 92 4.97 21.55 -15.07
C GLY A 92 3.66 20.79 -14.83
N ARG A 93 3.02 20.27 -15.88
CA ARG A 93 1.82 19.43 -15.80
C ARG A 93 2.21 17.96 -15.83
N ARG A 94 1.66 17.18 -14.91
CA ARG A 94 1.86 15.74 -14.85
C ARG A 94 0.74 15.02 -15.62
N SER A 95 1.11 14.09 -16.48
CA SER A 95 0.23 13.08 -17.03
C SER A 95 0.63 11.71 -16.50
N PHE A 96 -0.35 10.83 -16.29
CA PHE A 96 -0.10 9.46 -15.85
C PHE A 96 -0.09 8.51 -17.05
N GLY A 97 0.66 7.42 -16.92
CA GLY A 97 0.68 6.34 -17.91
C GLY A 97 -0.66 5.58 -17.97
N VAL A 98 -0.74 4.66 -18.92
CA VAL A 98 -1.92 3.80 -19.08
C VAL A 98 -1.88 2.66 -18.05
N ALA A 99 -3.05 2.34 -17.47
CA ALA A 99 -3.21 1.23 -16.54
C ALA A 99 -3.04 -0.13 -17.25
N GLY A 100 -2.28 -1.05 -16.64
CA GLY A 100 -2.06 -2.41 -17.14
C GLY A 100 -0.69 -2.64 -17.79
N GLY A 101 -0.58 -3.74 -18.53
CA GLY A 101 0.66 -4.15 -19.19
C GLY A 101 1.52 -5.09 -18.32
N PRO A 102 2.84 -5.17 -18.60
CA PRO A 102 3.70 -6.21 -18.02
C PRO A 102 3.72 -6.26 -16.49
N ALA A 103 3.65 -5.11 -15.83
CA ALA A 103 3.57 -5.00 -14.37
C ALA A 103 2.32 -5.67 -13.81
N ALA A 104 1.14 -5.26 -14.28
CA ALA A 104 -0.15 -5.85 -13.91
C ALA A 104 -0.22 -7.36 -14.25
N ASP A 105 0.30 -7.76 -15.40
CA ASP A 105 0.33 -9.17 -15.81
C ASP A 105 1.23 -10.00 -14.90
N HIS A 106 2.37 -9.44 -14.48
CA HIS A 106 3.28 -10.11 -13.56
C HIS A 106 2.68 -10.22 -12.16
N ALA A 107 2.15 -9.13 -11.60
CA ALA A 107 1.46 -9.14 -10.31
C ALA A 107 0.33 -10.18 -10.28
N LEU A 108 -0.50 -10.24 -11.33
CA LEU A 108 -1.57 -11.23 -11.44
C LEU A 108 -1.06 -12.68 -11.47
N ARG A 109 0.09 -12.94 -12.11
CA ARG A 109 0.71 -14.28 -12.08
C ARG A 109 1.19 -14.65 -10.68
N CYS A 110 1.81 -13.70 -9.96
CA CYS A 110 2.22 -13.90 -8.56
C CYS A 110 1.00 -14.23 -7.67
N TYR A 111 -0.10 -13.49 -7.82
CA TYR A 111 -1.33 -13.72 -7.06
C TYR A 111 -1.88 -15.13 -7.30
N ARG A 112 -1.99 -15.52 -8.57
CA ARG A 112 -2.49 -16.84 -8.97
C ARG A 112 -1.62 -17.99 -8.46
N ALA A 113 -0.30 -17.80 -8.40
CA ALA A 113 0.63 -18.84 -7.97
C ALA A 113 0.42 -19.29 -6.51
N VAL A 114 -0.18 -18.44 -5.68
CA VAL A 114 -0.47 -18.73 -4.27
C VAL A 114 -1.96 -18.64 -3.92
N GLY A 115 -2.83 -18.55 -4.93
CA GLY A 115 -4.28 -18.51 -4.73
C GLY A 115 -4.82 -17.20 -4.14
N PHE A 116 -4.09 -16.09 -4.25
CA PHE A 116 -4.56 -14.77 -3.82
C PHE A 116 -5.54 -14.19 -4.86
N ASP A 117 -6.73 -13.77 -4.41
CA ASP A 117 -7.69 -13.06 -5.26
C ASP A 117 -7.84 -11.60 -4.83
N TYR A 118 -7.18 -10.70 -5.55
CA TYR A 118 -7.26 -9.26 -5.29
C TYR A 118 -8.67 -8.68 -5.50
N ARG A 119 -9.57 -9.37 -6.20
CA ARG A 119 -10.96 -8.93 -6.40
C ARG A 119 -11.84 -9.24 -5.19
N ALA A 120 -11.37 -10.10 -4.29
CA ALA A 120 -12.06 -10.40 -3.03
C ALA A 120 -11.75 -9.36 -1.93
N LEU A 121 -10.96 -8.32 -2.23
CA LEU A 121 -10.70 -7.24 -1.27
C LEU A 121 -12.01 -6.52 -0.93
N GLU A 122 -12.32 -6.49 0.37
CA GLU A 122 -13.47 -5.78 0.90
C GLU A 122 -13.17 -4.29 1.01
N GLY A 123 -14.09 -3.47 0.51
CA GLY A 123 -13.91 -2.03 0.51
C GLY A 123 -15.11 -1.26 -0.01
N PHE A 124 -14.90 0.04 -0.20
CA PHE A 124 -15.85 0.90 -0.87
C PHE A 124 -16.03 0.43 -2.31
N ALA A 125 -17.25 0.02 -2.68
CA ALA A 125 -17.50 -0.70 -3.93
C ALA A 125 -16.93 -0.02 -5.20
N PRO A 126 -17.03 1.30 -5.39
CA PRO A 126 -16.37 1.98 -6.51
C PRO A 126 -14.84 1.84 -6.52
N ALA A 127 -14.19 1.86 -5.35
CA ALA A 127 -12.75 1.67 -5.24
C ALA A 127 -12.34 0.25 -5.60
N VAL A 128 -13.09 -0.75 -5.12
CA VAL A 128 -12.84 -2.16 -5.42
C VAL A 128 -13.04 -2.44 -6.92
N ALA A 129 -14.09 -1.87 -7.52
CA ALA A 129 -14.40 -2.07 -8.94
C ALA A 129 -13.32 -1.53 -9.90
N GLN A 130 -12.53 -0.53 -9.49
CA GLN A 130 -11.44 0.04 -10.29
C GLN A 130 -10.08 -0.61 -10.04
N LEU A 131 -9.98 -1.55 -9.08
CA LEU A 131 -8.72 -2.20 -8.75
C LEU A 131 -8.12 -2.92 -9.97
N ARG A 132 -6.82 -2.75 -10.10
CA ARG A 132 -5.96 -3.49 -11.03
C ARG A 132 -5.02 -4.39 -10.23
N PRO A 133 -4.48 -5.46 -10.82
CA PRO A 133 -3.51 -6.30 -10.12
C PRO A 133 -2.33 -5.50 -9.56
N ASP A 134 -1.87 -4.47 -10.27
CA ASP A 134 -0.77 -3.57 -9.90
C ASP A 134 -1.23 -2.28 -9.20
N SER A 135 -2.43 -2.29 -8.59
CA SER A 135 -2.82 -1.22 -7.67
C SER A 135 -2.05 -1.34 -6.37
N MET A 136 -1.59 -0.22 -5.80
CA MET A 136 -0.83 -0.22 -4.53
C MET A 136 -1.55 -0.99 -3.42
N ALA A 137 -2.87 -0.84 -3.32
CA ALA A 137 -3.67 -1.57 -2.35
C ALA A 137 -3.64 -3.09 -2.54
N CYS A 138 -3.67 -3.57 -3.79
CA CYS A 138 -3.59 -4.99 -4.11
C CYS A 138 -2.21 -5.55 -3.77
N GLU A 139 -1.16 -4.83 -4.14
CA GLU A 139 0.23 -5.23 -3.88
C GLU A 139 0.52 -5.27 -2.38
N LEU A 140 0.05 -4.28 -1.63
CA LEU A 140 0.14 -4.26 -0.16
C LEU A 140 -0.63 -5.41 0.48
N ALA A 141 -1.89 -5.64 0.07
CA ALA A 141 -2.69 -6.71 0.62
C ALA A 141 -2.09 -8.10 0.31
N PHE A 142 -1.50 -8.25 -0.88
CA PHE A 142 -0.79 -9.46 -1.26
C PHE A 142 0.45 -9.68 -0.39
N MET A 143 1.32 -8.67 -0.27
CA MET A 143 2.51 -8.75 0.58
C MET A 143 2.16 -9.03 2.04
N ALA A 144 1.10 -8.40 2.58
CA ALA A 144 0.61 -8.71 3.92
C ALA A 144 0.14 -10.16 4.05
N SER A 145 -0.52 -10.70 3.02
CA SER A 145 -0.94 -12.11 3.02
C SER A 145 0.24 -13.08 3.08
N LEU A 146 1.32 -12.79 2.34
CA LEU A 146 2.56 -13.58 2.38
C LEU A 146 3.23 -13.50 3.76
N ALA A 147 3.25 -12.30 4.35
CA ALA A 147 3.80 -12.10 5.69
C ALA A 147 3.01 -12.88 6.76
N ARG A 148 1.67 -12.90 6.69
CA ARG A 148 0.83 -13.72 7.58
C ARG A 148 1.06 -15.21 7.37
N CYS A 149 1.10 -15.69 6.12
CA CYS A 149 1.42 -17.08 5.82
C CYS A 149 2.79 -17.50 6.41
N ALA A 150 3.75 -16.56 6.47
CA ALA A 150 5.07 -16.81 7.04
C ALA A 150 5.11 -16.92 8.58
N CYS A 151 4.18 -16.28 9.31
CA CYS A 151 4.19 -16.28 10.78
C CYS A 151 3.05 -17.09 11.42
N GLU A 152 1.96 -17.36 10.70
CA GLU A 152 0.80 -18.10 11.21
C GLU A 152 0.79 -19.57 10.78
N GLY A 153 1.67 -19.95 9.85
CA GLY A 153 1.80 -21.32 9.36
C GLY A 153 2.47 -22.25 10.37
N GLY A 154 2.06 -23.52 10.40
CA GLY A 154 2.72 -24.58 11.19
C GLY A 154 3.78 -25.37 10.41
N ASP A 155 4.09 -24.99 9.17
CA ASP A 155 5.08 -25.63 8.29
C ASP A 155 6.22 -24.63 7.98
N ASP A 156 7.39 -24.88 8.56
CA ASP A 156 8.60 -24.07 8.38
C ASP A 156 9.00 -23.91 6.89
N ALA A 157 8.79 -24.95 6.08
CA ALA A 157 9.13 -24.87 4.65
C ALA A 157 8.16 -23.95 3.89
N ALA A 158 6.86 -23.97 4.25
CA ALA A 158 5.89 -23.04 3.69
C ALA A 158 6.13 -21.60 4.17
N ALA A 159 6.53 -21.44 5.43
CA ALA A 159 6.88 -20.13 5.99
C ALA A 159 8.08 -19.52 5.25
N ALA A 160 9.17 -20.29 5.10
CA ALA A 160 10.36 -19.85 4.38
C ALA A 160 10.07 -19.45 2.91
N ARG A 161 9.24 -20.26 2.21
CA ARG A 161 8.78 -19.92 0.84
C ARG A 161 7.99 -18.62 0.81
N SER A 162 7.14 -18.37 1.79
CA SER A 162 6.33 -17.15 1.87
C SER A 162 7.21 -15.91 2.08
N VAL A 163 8.24 -16.00 2.93
CA VAL A 163 9.24 -14.92 3.11
C VAL A 163 10.02 -14.66 1.82
N GLU A 164 10.45 -15.71 1.11
CA GLU A 164 11.17 -15.57 -0.15
C GLU A 164 10.30 -14.86 -1.21
N LEU A 165 9.04 -15.29 -1.34
CA LEU A 165 8.08 -14.67 -2.25
C LEU A 165 7.79 -13.22 -1.88
N LEU A 166 7.65 -12.90 -0.59
CA LEU A 166 7.46 -11.53 -0.11
C LEU A 166 8.63 -10.64 -0.54
N ARG A 167 9.87 -11.05 -0.25
CA ARG A 167 11.08 -10.27 -0.60
C ARG A 167 11.22 -10.09 -2.11
N ARG A 168 10.98 -11.15 -2.88
CA ARG A 168 11.05 -11.08 -4.34
C ARG A 168 9.99 -10.14 -4.91
N PHE A 169 8.75 -10.26 -4.45
CA PHE A 169 7.66 -9.40 -4.90
C PHE A 169 7.93 -7.94 -4.52
N ALA A 170 8.37 -7.67 -3.29
CA ALA A 170 8.71 -6.32 -2.85
C ALA A 170 9.82 -5.69 -3.72
N ARG A 171 10.89 -6.43 -4.04
CA ARG A 171 11.94 -5.97 -4.96
C ARG A 171 11.44 -5.58 -6.34
N GLU A 172 10.50 -6.37 -6.87
CA GLU A 172 10.00 -6.18 -8.24
C GLU A 172 8.90 -5.10 -8.31
N HIS A 173 8.05 -5.00 -7.28
CA HIS A 173 6.81 -4.21 -7.31
C HIS A 173 6.71 -3.09 -6.28
N ALA A 174 7.51 -3.03 -5.21
CA ALA A 174 7.36 -1.95 -4.22
C ALA A 174 8.12 -0.66 -4.59
N GLY A 175 9.09 -0.72 -5.52
CA GLY A 175 9.98 0.40 -5.82
C GLY A 175 9.31 1.67 -6.38
N TRP A 176 8.03 1.61 -6.77
CA TRP A 176 7.27 2.78 -7.20
C TRP A 176 6.49 3.46 -6.06
N PHE A 177 6.41 2.86 -4.87
CA PHE A 177 5.61 3.37 -3.76
C PHE A 177 6.08 4.74 -3.29
N GLY A 178 7.39 4.95 -3.16
CA GLY A 178 7.97 6.25 -2.81
C GLY A 178 7.66 7.32 -3.86
N ALA A 179 7.68 6.96 -5.15
CA ALA A 179 7.31 7.87 -6.22
C ALA A 179 5.83 8.24 -6.16
N ALA A 180 4.94 7.30 -5.81
CA ALA A 180 3.52 7.57 -5.59
C ALA A 180 3.31 8.52 -4.41
N ALA A 181 3.99 8.29 -3.28
CA ALA A 181 3.93 9.18 -2.13
C ALA A 181 4.36 10.61 -2.49
N GLU A 182 5.46 10.75 -3.24
CA GLU A 182 5.96 12.03 -3.72
C GLU A 182 4.99 12.71 -4.72
N VAL A 183 4.34 11.92 -5.58
CA VAL A 183 3.30 12.42 -6.49
C VAL A 183 2.19 13.11 -5.71
N LEU A 184 1.69 12.46 -4.65
CA LEU A 184 0.61 13.00 -3.82
C LEU A 184 1.08 14.24 -3.03
N ARG A 185 2.24 14.13 -2.36
CA ARG A 185 2.83 15.15 -1.49
C ARG A 185 3.09 16.47 -2.20
N ARG A 186 3.52 16.44 -3.47
CA ARG A 186 3.76 17.66 -4.25
C ARG A 186 2.53 18.52 -4.47
N VAL A 187 1.34 17.92 -4.48
CA VAL A 187 0.09 18.66 -4.62
C VAL A 187 -0.44 19.08 -3.25
N ASP A 188 -0.42 18.15 -2.29
CA ASP A 188 -0.80 18.39 -0.90
C ASP A 188 -0.22 17.28 -0.01
N ASP A 189 0.33 17.62 1.16
CA ASP A 189 0.88 16.64 2.12
C ASP A 189 -0.21 16.17 3.10
N ASP A 190 -1.25 15.57 2.51
CA ASP A 190 -2.45 15.14 3.22
C ASP A 190 -2.33 13.71 3.80
N PHE A 191 -3.43 13.21 4.36
CA PHE A 191 -3.54 11.85 4.90
C PHE A 191 -3.07 10.77 3.91
N TYR A 192 -3.43 10.88 2.63
CA TYR A 192 -3.12 9.85 1.63
C TYR A 192 -1.69 9.92 1.15
N ALA A 193 -1.09 11.12 1.07
CA ALA A 193 0.35 11.26 0.90
C ALA A 193 1.11 10.55 2.04
N GLY A 194 0.64 10.73 3.28
CA GLY A 194 1.18 10.03 4.45
C GLY A 194 1.01 8.52 4.41
N VAL A 195 -0.16 8.01 4.02
CA VAL A 195 -0.41 6.56 3.87
C VAL A 195 0.52 5.94 2.83
N CYS A 196 0.71 6.60 1.68
CA CYS A 196 1.61 6.11 0.64
C CYS A 196 3.07 6.13 1.10
N ALA A 197 3.49 7.15 1.86
CA ALA A 197 4.84 7.22 2.42
C ALA A 197 5.09 6.10 3.45
N LEU A 198 4.12 5.87 4.36
CA LEU A 198 4.18 4.77 5.32
C LEU A 198 4.26 3.40 4.62
N ALA A 199 3.46 3.21 3.56
CA ALA A 199 3.50 1.99 2.75
C ALA A 199 4.87 1.80 2.07
N ALA A 200 5.46 2.88 1.53
CA ALA A 200 6.78 2.84 0.91
C ALA A 200 7.86 2.46 1.92
N GLU A 201 7.93 3.16 3.05
CA GLU A 201 8.91 2.90 4.13
C GLU A 201 8.81 1.46 4.64
N ALA A 202 7.59 0.93 4.82
CA ALA A 202 7.38 -0.43 5.29
C ALA A 202 7.78 -1.49 4.24
N ALA A 203 7.51 -1.24 2.96
CA ALA A 203 7.84 -2.19 1.89
C ALA A 203 9.34 -2.18 1.54
N ASP A 204 10.03 -1.04 1.70
CA ASP A 204 11.47 -0.90 1.44
C ASP A 204 12.32 -1.82 2.32
N VAL A 205 11.85 -2.20 3.51
CA VAL A 205 12.52 -3.19 4.39
C VAL A 205 12.61 -4.56 3.71
N TRP A 206 11.60 -4.93 2.91
CA TRP A 206 11.51 -6.23 2.24
C TRP A 206 12.08 -6.21 0.83
N ALA A 207 12.29 -5.02 0.26
CA ALA A 207 12.85 -4.82 -1.08
C ALA A 207 14.39 -4.73 -1.10
N GLN A 208 15.06 -4.84 0.06
CA GLN A 208 16.53 -4.93 0.16
C GLN A 208 17.04 -6.36 -0.09
#